data_AF-A0A8H6G749-F1
#
_entry.id   AF-A0A8H6G749-F1
#
_cell.length_a   1.000
_cell.length_b   1.000
_cell.length_c   1.000
_cell.angle_alpha   90.00
_cell.angle_beta   90.00
_cell.angle_gamma   90.00
#
_symmetry.space_group_name_H-M   'P 1'
#
loop_
_entity.id
_entity.type
_entity.pdbx_description
1 polymer ?
#
loop_
_entity_poly.entity_id
_entity_poly.type
_entity_poly.pdbx_seq_one_letter_code
_entity_poly.pdbx_strand_id
1 'polypeptide(L)'
;MGSKTSVFAQQKMPLAQRRGITAKATEREEHRRREAQENGIILEKAAKSKKKSDAIRQRGIGAPSVGKFQRGMLKLSKKDVADIEGPKKSARRKR
;
A
#
# COMPACT_ATOMS: atom_id res chain seq x y z
N MET A 1 12.92 5.89 28.57
CA MET A 1 11.63 6.60 28.61
C MET A 1 10.88 6.34 27.30
N GLY A 2 9.97 5.36 27.23
CA GLY A 2 9.29 5.06 25.96
C GLY A 2 8.35 3.86 25.99
N SER A 3 7.46 3.77 26.98
CA SER A 3 6.43 2.72 26.98
C SER A 3 5.44 2.95 25.83
N LYS A 4 5.13 1.90 25.07
CA LYS A 4 4.17 1.95 23.95
C LYS A 4 2.71 2.03 24.41
N THR A 5 2.47 1.76 25.69
CA THR A 5 1.16 1.74 26.32
C THR A 5 1.08 2.83 27.38
N SER A 6 -0.10 3.45 27.49
CA SER A 6 -0.41 4.43 28.53
C SER A 6 -0.84 3.71 29.81
N VAL A 7 -0.36 4.21 30.96
CA VAL A 7 -0.74 3.71 32.30
C VAL A 7 -2.23 4.01 32.59
N PHE A 8 -2.78 5.05 31.99
CA PHE A 8 -4.18 5.48 32.22
C PHE A 8 -5.19 4.86 31.25
N ALA A 9 -4.74 4.10 30.25
CA ALA A 9 -5.64 3.49 29.28
C ALA A 9 -6.32 2.25 29.87
N GLN A 10 -7.66 2.25 29.90
CA GLN A 10 -8.42 1.08 30.32
C GLN A 10 -8.23 -0.08 29.33
N GLN A 11 -7.57 -1.16 29.77
CA GLN A 11 -7.24 -2.29 28.91
C GLN A 11 -8.45 -3.19 28.60
N LYS A 12 -9.31 -3.45 29.59
CA LYS A 12 -10.42 -4.39 29.49
C LYS A 12 -11.75 -3.63 29.46
N MET A 13 -12.36 -3.61 28.27
CA MET A 13 -13.74 -3.16 28.05
C MET A 13 -14.48 -4.15 27.15
N PRO A 14 -15.78 -4.41 27.37
CA PRO A 14 -16.61 -5.16 26.44
C PRO A 14 -16.54 -4.55 25.02
N LEU A 15 -16.59 -5.41 24.01
CA LEU A 15 -16.40 -4.99 22.61
C LEU A 15 -17.43 -3.95 22.16
N ALA A 16 -18.70 -4.14 22.52
CA ALA A 16 -19.79 -3.24 22.18
C ALA A 16 -19.57 -1.81 22.73
N GLN A 17 -19.26 -1.69 24.02
CA GLN A 17 -19.00 -0.39 24.66
C GLN A 17 -17.75 0.28 24.07
N ARG A 18 -16.68 -0.50 23.86
CA ARG A 18 -15.44 0.01 23.27
C ARG A 18 -15.70 0.61 21.89
N ARG A 19 -16.42 -0.12 21.03
CA ARG A 19 -16.81 0.35 19.69
C ARG A 19 -17.69 1.59 19.76
N GLY A 20 -18.66 1.60 20.67
CA GLY A 20 -19.55 2.76 20.88
C GLY A 20 -18.80 4.02 21.29
N ILE A 21 -17.87 3.93 22.25
CA ILE A 21 -17.05 5.06 22.69
C ILE A 21 -16.18 5.58 21.55
N THR A 22 -15.51 4.67 20.81
CA THR A 22 -14.68 5.08 19.68
C THR A 22 -15.51 5.75 18.58
N ALA A 23 -16.68 5.20 18.26
CA ALA A 23 -17.57 5.75 17.23
C ALA A 23 -18.13 7.13 17.66
N LYS A 24 -18.51 7.29 18.93
CA LYS A 24 -19.03 8.56 19.41
C LYS A 24 -17.94 9.63 19.47
N ALA A 25 -16.71 9.25 19.80
CA ALA A 25 -15.57 10.16 19.76
C ALA A 25 -15.29 10.66 18.33
N THR A 26 -15.32 9.75 17.33
CA THR A 26 -15.13 10.13 15.93
C THR A 26 -16.26 11.02 15.41
N GLU A 27 -17.52 10.71 15.73
CA GLU A 27 -18.69 11.51 15.33
C GLU A 27 -18.62 12.94 15.87
N ARG A 28 -18.25 13.11 17.16
CA ARG A 28 -18.08 14.45 17.75
C ARG A 28 -16.97 15.24 17.07
N GLU A 29 -15.86 14.58 16.72
CA GLU A 29 -14.74 15.23 16.05
C GLU A 29 -15.09 15.62 14.61
N GLU A 30 -15.83 14.76 13.90
CA GLU A 30 -16.35 15.04 12.55
C GLU A 30 -17.31 16.23 12.55
N HIS A 31 -18.26 16.27 13.51
CA HIS A 31 -19.18 17.40 13.67
C HIS A 31 -18.43 18.70 13.91
N ARG A 32 -17.49 18.73 14.87
CA ARG A 32 -16.68 19.92 15.17
C ARG A 32 -15.91 20.41 13.94
N ARG A 33 -15.32 19.50 13.16
CA ARG A 33 -14.58 19.87 11.95
C ARG A 33 -15.50 20.39 10.86
N ARG A 34 -16.70 19.81 10.72
CA ARG A 34 -17.71 20.27 9.77
C ARG A 34 -18.17 21.69 10.12
N GLU A 35 -18.54 21.93 11.37
CA GLU A 35 -18.91 23.27 11.84
C GLU A 35 -17.78 24.28 11.67
N ALA A 36 -16.53 23.89 11.95
CA ALA A 36 -15.39 24.75 11.75
C ALA A 36 -15.16 25.10 10.26
N GLN A 37 -15.36 24.13 9.35
CA GLN A 37 -15.30 24.37 7.91
C GLN A 37 -16.40 25.32 7.44
N GLU A 38 -17.63 25.14 7.92
CA GLU A 38 -18.78 25.97 7.58
C GLU A 38 -18.61 27.42 8.10
N ASN A 39 -18.02 27.59 9.29
CA ASN A 39 -17.79 28.89 9.91
C ASN A 39 -16.40 29.52 9.59
N GLY A 40 -15.57 28.87 8.77
CA GLY A 40 -14.23 29.37 8.41
C GLY A 40 -13.19 29.36 9.53
N ILE A 41 -13.39 28.56 10.58
CA ILE A 41 -12.45 28.41 11.71
C ILE A 41 -11.37 27.38 11.34
N ILE A 42 -10.09 27.77 11.46
CA ILE A 42 -8.97 26.89 11.16
C ILE A 42 -8.65 26.01 12.37
N LEU A 43 -8.71 24.69 12.18
CA LEU A 43 -8.29 23.69 13.16
C LEU A 43 -6.94 23.07 12.78
N GLU A 44 -6.27 22.44 13.74
CA GLU A 44 -5.03 21.71 13.50
C GLU A 44 -5.21 20.61 12.44
N LYS A 45 -4.18 20.42 11.60
CA LYS A 45 -4.17 19.37 10.59
C LYS A 45 -4.12 18.01 11.27
N ALA A 46 -5.20 17.25 11.16
CA ALA A 46 -5.24 15.88 11.63
C ALA A 46 -4.13 15.04 10.97
N ALA A 47 -3.30 14.39 11.77
CA ALA A 47 -2.44 13.32 11.28
C ALA A 47 -3.36 12.19 10.79
N LYS A 48 -3.23 11.81 9.52
CA LYS A 48 -3.93 10.63 8.98
C LYS A 48 -3.50 9.44 9.84
N SER A 49 -4.44 8.87 10.61
CA SER A 49 -4.16 7.66 11.37
C SER A 49 -3.62 6.63 10.39
N LYS A 50 -2.39 6.17 10.63
CA LYS A 50 -1.80 5.10 9.83
C LYS A 50 -2.69 3.88 10.05
N LYS A 51 -3.64 3.63 9.15
CA LYS A 51 -4.28 2.32 9.05
C LYS A 51 -3.13 1.34 9.02
N LYS A 52 -3.16 0.32 9.89
CA LYS A 52 -2.21 -0.79 9.85
C LYS A 52 -2.47 -1.55 8.54
N SER A 53 -2.02 -1.01 7.42
CA SER A 53 -1.93 -1.73 6.17
C SER A 53 -0.68 -2.59 6.26
N ASP A 54 -0.72 -3.60 7.11
CA ASP A 54 0.36 -4.57 7.26
C ASP A 54 0.45 -5.50 6.04
N ALA A 55 -0.50 -5.41 5.10
CA ALA A 55 -0.48 -6.16 3.87
C ALA A 55 0.26 -5.37 2.77
N ILE A 56 1.53 -5.72 2.55
CA ILE A 56 2.12 -5.59 1.21
C ILE A 56 1.09 -6.19 0.23
N ARG A 57 0.65 -5.41 -0.77
CA ARG A 57 -0.30 -5.91 -1.77
C ARG A 57 0.27 -7.21 -2.35
N GLN A 58 -0.50 -8.29 -2.30
CA GLN A 58 -0.08 -9.57 -2.87
C GLN A 58 0.27 -9.34 -4.35
N ARG A 59 1.52 -9.65 -4.71
CA ARG A 59 1.97 -9.68 -6.09
C ARG A 59 1.70 -11.10 -6.56
N GLY A 60 0.74 -11.27 -7.47
CA GLY A 60 0.35 -12.59 -7.97
C GLY A 60 1.53 -13.40 -8.51
N ILE A 61 1.32 -14.70 -8.68
CA ILE A 61 2.30 -15.64 -9.25
C ILE A 61 2.15 -15.59 -10.79
N GLY A 62 3.25 -15.63 -11.55
CA GLY A 62 3.20 -15.72 -13.01
C GLY A 62 3.81 -14.56 -13.80
N ALA A 63 4.65 -13.71 -13.18
CA ALA A 63 5.48 -12.80 -13.94
C ALA A 63 6.48 -13.61 -14.82
N PRO A 64 6.70 -13.23 -16.09
CA PRO A 64 7.65 -13.93 -16.95
C PRO A 64 9.08 -13.82 -16.39
N SER A 65 9.85 -14.90 -16.51
CA SER A 65 11.25 -14.97 -16.05
C SER A 65 12.23 -14.19 -16.94
N VAL A 66 11.80 -13.80 -18.15
CA VAL A 66 12.60 -13.05 -19.13
C VAL A 66 12.04 -11.64 -19.31
N GLY A 67 12.92 -10.67 -19.49
CA GLY A 67 12.54 -9.28 -19.76
C GLY A 67 11.72 -8.60 -18.66
N LYS A 68 11.08 -7.48 -19.01
CA LYS A 68 10.20 -6.71 -18.12
C LYS A 68 8.81 -6.61 -18.72
N PHE A 69 7.82 -7.16 -18.04
CA PHE A 69 6.42 -7.00 -18.43
C PHE A 69 5.85 -5.70 -17.85
N GLN A 70 5.51 -4.75 -18.72
CA GLN A 70 4.94 -3.45 -18.32
C GLN A 70 3.86 -3.03 -19.30
N ARG A 71 2.73 -2.51 -18.79
CA ARG A 71 1.64 -1.94 -19.60
C ARG A 71 1.13 -2.85 -20.74
N GLY A 72 1.08 -4.17 -20.49
CA GLY A 72 0.62 -5.16 -21.47
C GLY A 72 1.66 -5.59 -22.51
N MET A 73 2.89 -5.08 -22.42
CA MET A 73 3.98 -5.40 -23.34
C MET A 73 5.14 -6.08 -22.58
N LEU A 74 5.68 -7.14 -23.18
CA LEU A 74 6.93 -7.76 -22.75
C LEU A 74 8.11 -7.07 -23.42
N LYS A 75 8.99 -6.44 -22.64
CA LYS A 75 10.21 -5.81 -23.15
C LYS A 75 11.42 -6.72 -22.91
N LEU A 76 12.01 -7.22 -24.00
CA LEU A 76 13.24 -8.02 -23.98
C LEU A 76 14.47 -7.15 -24.22
N SER A 77 15.58 -7.46 -23.53
CA SER A 77 16.87 -6.85 -23.82
C SER A 77 17.57 -7.57 -24.98
N LYS A 78 18.55 -6.91 -25.63
CA LYS A 78 19.37 -7.56 -26.67
C LYS A 78 20.09 -8.80 -26.15
N LYS A 79 20.44 -8.80 -24.86
CA LYS A 79 21.05 -9.94 -24.19
C LYS A 79 20.05 -11.09 -24.05
N ASP A 80 18.83 -10.82 -23.57
CA ASP A 80 17.79 -11.85 -23.47
C ASP A 80 17.52 -12.50 -24.83
N VAL A 81 17.48 -11.69 -25.90
CA VAL A 81 17.33 -12.20 -27.27
C VAL A 81 18.53 -13.06 -27.69
N ALA A 82 19.76 -12.60 -27.48
CA ALA A 82 20.96 -13.36 -27.84
C ALA A 82 21.11 -14.67 -27.04
N ASP A 83 20.76 -14.66 -25.75
CA ASP A 83 20.79 -15.82 -24.87
C ASP A 83 19.72 -16.85 -25.29
N ILE A 84 18.56 -16.39 -25.79
CA ILE A 84 17.48 -17.26 -26.30
C ILE A 84 17.80 -17.80 -27.70
N GLU A 85 18.30 -16.97 -28.62
CA GLU A 85 18.60 -17.34 -30.01
C GLU A 85 19.88 -18.18 -30.14
N GLY A 86 20.83 -18.00 -29.23
CA GLY A 86 22.14 -18.65 -29.26
C GLY A 86 23.04 -18.20 -30.42
N PRO A 87 24.24 -18.79 -30.57
CA PRO A 87 25.15 -18.43 -31.64
C PRO A 87 24.52 -18.72 -33.01
N LYS A 88 24.46 -17.70 -33.88
CA LYS A 88 23.90 -17.80 -35.22
C LYS A 88 24.63 -18.90 -36.00
N LYS A 89 23.94 -20.00 -36.30
CA LYS A 89 24.44 -21.03 -37.23
C LYS A 89 24.59 -20.36 -38.60
N SER A 90 25.82 -20.04 -39.00
CA SER A 90 26.10 -19.57 -40.35
C SER A 90 25.65 -20.66 -41.32
N ALA A 91 24.61 -20.39 -42.11
CA ALA A 91 24.19 -21.28 -43.18
C ALA A 91 25.39 -21.47 -44.13
N ARG A 92 25.97 -22.68 -44.11
CA ARG A 92 27.08 -23.08 -44.98
C ARG A 92 26.56 -23.03 -46.42
N ARG A 93 26.93 -21.96 -47.14
CA ARG A 93 26.60 -21.74 -48.55
C ARG A 93 27.18 -22.90 -49.36
N LYS A 94 26.34 -23.84 -49.79
CA LYS A 94 26.72 -24.91 -50.73
C LYS A 94 26.85 -24.24 -52.10
N ARG A 95 28.06 -24.29 -52.66
CA ARG A 95 28.37 -23.90 -54.04
C ARG A 95 27.80 -24.93 -55.00
#